data_AF-A0A4V0XN21-F1
#
_entry.id   AF-A0A4V0XN21-F1
#
_cell.length_a   1.000
_cell.length_b   1.000
_cell.length_c   1.000
_cell.angle_alpha   90.00
_cell.angle_beta   90.00
_cell.angle_gamma   90.00
#
_symmetry.space_group_name_H-M   'P 1'
#
loop_
_entity.id
_entity.type
_entity.pdbx_description
1 polymer ?
#
loop_
_entity_poly.entity_id
_entity_poly.type
_entity_poly.pdbx_seq_one_letter_code
_entity_poly.pdbx_strand_id
1 'polypeptide(L)'
;MTATYFGIRNMPRTEHHADWLALEKSFPGDSPLNATVEYALPKKLLRAIEQLKLLSKDEIKFENELRSRGRSGFWHRSSFACEILDTDERLREECQSSDLDRRQHDVDRKIQELLEGEYLRTGEDRDEIRKHANKAVQIAELTLRLRQGFVGWLVTCPQFRREMAALEKRWSDNIRPLGQLPILTDLANGSALDALWGREKPTTKSPRRSPRSAIAQAVAAKADRLLQRWGLERLCTWELPIPAAPALTTFNQLGAASLSTGMSLFVPWYLLRHRSLTIYDLTDLNCFGTPLNHLEDWFAGSGKKWGADRYAKLLELYVYRDLALIRRYPSRLSGKTEVLDQAFSAYWSGTFDVPEKALRGVESVRKLRLHMDRRLRECVTAVKATLAKVTKAKKNARP
;
A
#
# COMPACT_ATOMS: atom_id res chain seq x y z
N MET A 1 10.34 -5.27 15.90
CA MET A 1 9.71 -4.76 14.65
C MET A 1 10.36 -3.45 14.22
N THR A 2 11.61 -3.54 13.79
CA THR A 2 12.28 -2.48 13.03
C THR A 2 11.72 -2.52 11.61
N ALA A 3 11.04 -1.47 11.17
CA ALA A 3 10.79 -1.27 9.75
C ALA A 3 12.16 -1.15 9.08
N THR A 4 12.57 -2.18 8.34
CA THR A 4 13.84 -2.19 7.61
C THR A 4 13.76 -1.09 6.56
N TYR A 5 14.28 0.09 6.90
CA TYR A 5 14.47 1.19 5.97
C TYR A 5 15.52 0.73 4.97
N PHE A 6 15.06 0.22 3.82
CA PHE A 6 15.92 0.01 2.67
C PHE A 6 16.46 1.38 2.25
N GLY A 7 17.69 1.68 2.69
CA GLY A 7 18.38 2.90 2.31
C GLY A 7 18.41 3.01 0.79
N ILE A 8 17.80 4.07 0.27
CA ILE A 8 17.72 4.39 -1.15
C ILE A 8 19.13 4.76 -1.62
N ARG A 9 19.92 3.75 -2.00
CA ARG A 9 21.14 4.00 -2.77
C ARG A 9 20.70 4.49 -4.15
N ASN A 10 21.29 5.60 -4.59
CA ASN A 10 21.15 6.15 -5.94
C ASN A 10 21.30 5.02 -6.97
N MET A 11 20.18 4.45 -7.44
CA MET A 11 20.23 3.44 -8.49
C MET A 11 20.60 4.16 -9.80
N PRO A 12 21.56 3.63 -10.56
CA PRO A 12 21.88 4.17 -11.88
C PRO A 12 20.63 4.14 -12.76
N ARG A 13 20.48 5.20 -13.56
CA ARG A 13 19.40 5.35 -14.52
C ARG A 13 19.35 4.12 -15.44
N THR A 14 18.17 3.52 -15.56
CA THR A 14 17.74 2.60 -16.63
C THR A 14 18.33 1.20 -16.70
N GLU A 15 19.10 0.72 -15.72
CA GLU A 15 19.38 -0.72 -15.67
C GLU A 15 18.10 -1.48 -15.30
N HIS A 16 17.57 -2.23 -16.26
CA HIS A 16 16.48 -3.17 -16.01
C HIS A 16 16.92 -4.13 -14.91
N HIS A 17 16.04 -4.34 -13.92
CA HIS A 17 16.35 -5.28 -12.84
C HIS A 17 16.62 -6.65 -13.46
N ALA A 18 17.66 -7.35 -13.00
CA ALA A 18 18.06 -8.66 -13.56
C ALA A 18 16.88 -9.64 -13.58
N ASP A 19 16.01 -9.55 -12.57
CA ASP A 19 14.76 -10.32 -12.47
C ASP A 19 13.77 -10.06 -13.59
N TRP A 20 13.62 -8.80 -14.03
CA TRP A 20 12.75 -8.46 -15.15
C TRP A 20 13.29 -9.02 -16.45
N LEU A 21 14.59 -8.84 -16.71
CA LEU A 21 15.24 -9.37 -17.92
C LEU A 21 15.17 -10.90 -17.97
N ALA A 22 15.31 -11.57 -16.82
CA ALA A 22 15.15 -13.00 -16.72
C ALA A 22 13.71 -13.44 -17.02
N LEU A 23 12.71 -12.72 -16.49
CA LEU A 23 11.29 -12.96 -16.78
C LEU A 23 10.98 -12.78 -18.28
N GLU A 24 11.45 -11.69 -18.88
CA GLU A 24 11.29 -11.39 -20.30
C GLU A 24 11.95 -12.45 -21.19
N LYS A 25 13.14 -12.94 -20.79
CA LYS A 25 13.83 -14.04 -21.48
C LYS A 25 13.08 -15.36 -21.38
N SER A 26 12.43 -15.65 -20.26
CA SER A 26 11.66 -16.88 -20.05
C SER A 26 10.33 -16.89 -20.81
N PHE A 27 9.79 -15.72 -21.15
CA PHE A 27 8.51 -15.57 -21.84
C PHE A 27 8.62 -14.56 -23.00
N PRO A 28 9.39 -14.89 -24.06
CA PRO A 28 9.54 -14.03 -25.23
C PRO A 28 8.24 -14.04 -26.07
N GLY A 29 7.79 -12.87 -26.58
CA GLY A 29 6.63 -12.76 -27.51
C GLY A 29 5.67 -11.61 -27.20
N ASP A 30 4.39 -11.74 -27.58
CA ASP A 30 3.23 -10.88 -27.19
C ASP A 30 2.92 -10.97 -25.68
N SER A 31 3.99 -11.04 -24.89
CA SER A 31 3.97 -11.28 -23.47
C SER A 31 3.17 -10.18 -22.77
N PRO A 32 2.40 -10.52 -21.75
CA PRO A 32 1.62 -9.57 -20.97
C PRO A 32 2.42 -8.40 -20.37
N LEU A 33 3.75 -8.45 -20.39
CA LEU A 33 4.73 -7.52 -19.82
C LEU A 33 4.76 -6.10 -20.42
N ASN A 34 3.70 -5.68 -21.11
CA ASN A 34 3.60 -4.36 -21.72
C ASN A 34 3.05 -3.29 -20.77
N ALA A 35 2.51 -3.67 -19.60
CA ALA A 35 1.98 -2.70 -18.68
C ALA A 35 3.09 -1.93 -17.94
N THR A 36 2.77 -0.72 -17.49
CA THR A 36 3.67 0.06 -16.64
C THR A 36 3.84 -0.57 -15.25
N VAL A 37 2.81 -1.28 -14.79
CA VAL A 37 2.78 -1.99 -13.50
C VAL A 37 2.25 -3.39 -13.74
N GLU A 38 2.97 -4.39 -13.25
CA GLU A 38 2.59 -5.80 -13.26
C GLU A 38 2.50 -6.31 -11.82
N TYR A 39 1.29 -6.55 -11.32
CA TYR A 39 1.11 -7.12 -9.98
C TYR A 39 1.24 -8.64 -10.02
N ALA A 40 1.91 -9.19 -9.01
CA ALA A 40 2.01 -10.64 -8.81
C ALA A 40 0.81 -11.17 -8.02
N LEU A 41 0.34 -12.37 -8.38
CA LEU A 41 -0.78 -13.01 -7.70
C LEU A 41 -0.30 -13.83 -6.47
N PRO A 42 -1.08 -13.89 -5.38
CA PRO A 42 -0.79 -14.77 -4.24
C PRO A 42 -0.87 -16.25 -4.64
N LYS A 43 -0.01 -17.09 -4.07
CA LYS A 43 0.07 -18.55 -4.35
C LYS A 43 -1.24 -19.27 -4.10
N LYS A 44 -1.95 -18.93 -3.03
CA LYS A 44 -3.29 -19.50 -2.77
C LYS A 44 -4.29 -19.15 -3.87
N LEU A 45 -4.28 -17.90 -4.34
CA LEU A 45 -5.15 -17.49 -5.43
C LEU A 45 -4.75 -18.19 -6.73
N LEU A 46 -3.46 -18.34 -7.02
CA LEU A 46 -2.97 -19.09 -8.17
C LEU A 46 -3.41 -20.56 -8.16
N ARG A 47 -3.30 -21.22 -7.00
CA ARG A 47 -3.82 -22.60 -6.83
C ARG A 47 -5.32 -22.67 -7.09
N ALA A 48 -6.10 -21.70 -6.60
CA ALA A 48 -7.53 -21.66 -6.85
C ALA A 48 -7.87 -21.46 -8.34
N ILE A 49 -7.13 -20.59 -9.03
CA ILE A 49 -7.27 -20.32 -10.46
C ILE A 49 -6.90 -21.56 -11.29
N GLU A 50 -5.82 -22.25 -10.92
CA GLU A 50 -5.34 -23.47 -11.58
C GLU A 50 -6.37 -24.61 -11.46
N GLN A 51 -6.92 -24.85 -10.26
CA GLN A 51 -7.94 -25.87 -10.04
C GLN A 51 -9.22 -25.62 -10.85
N LEU A 52 -9.61 -24.35 -10.99
CA LEU A 52 -10.77 -23.93 -11.78
C LEU A 52 -10.47 -23.83 -13.29
N LYS A 53 -9.24 -24.16 -13.72
CA LYS A 53 -8.80 -24.12 -15.13
C LYS A 53 -9.12 -22.79 -15.81
N LEU A 54 -8.99 -21.70 -15.05
CA LEU A 54 -9.27 -20.34 -15.54
C LEU A 54 -8.21 -19.86 -16.53
N LEU A 55 -6.95 -20.24 -16.29
CA LEU A 55 -5.79 -19.91 -17.10
C LEU A 55 -5.17 -21.18 -17.71
N SER A 56 -4.43 -21.01 -18.80
CA SER A 56 -3.65 -22.07 -19.43
C SER A 56 -2.45 -22.46 -18.56
N LYS A 57 -1.83 -23.62 -18.83
CA LYS A 57 -0.63 -24.07 -18.10
C LYS A 57 0.54 -23.09 -18.25
N ASP A 58 0.71 -22.51 -19.43
CA ASP A 58 1.78 -21.54 -19.69
C ASP A 58 1.53 -20.20 -18.99
N GLU A 59 0.26 -19.77 -18.91
CA GLU A 59 -0.16 -18.59 -18.14
C GLU A 59 0.08 -18.81 -16.64
N ILE A 60 -0.28 -19.99 -16.09
CA ILE A 60 0.02 -20.34 -14.70
C ILE A 60 1.53 -20.38 -14.44
N LYS A 61 2.33 -20.91 -15.37
CA LYS A 61 3.79 -20.91 -15.26
C LYS A 61 4.34 -19.47 -15.22
N PHE A 62 3.84 -18.60 -16.10
CA PHE A 62 4.17 -17.17 -16.11
C PHE A 62 3.86 -16.51 -14.77
N GLU A 63 2.66 -16.70 -14.23
CA GLU A 63 2.28 -16.08 -12.95
C GLU A 63 3.15 -16.54 -11.77
N ASN A 64 3.53 -17.81 -11.74
CA ASN A 64 4.42 -18.33 -10.72
C ASN A 64 5.83 -17.71 -10.81
N GLU A 65 6.37 -17.53 -12.02
CA GLU A 65 7.65 -16.85 -12.25
C GLU A 65 7.58 -15.35 -11.93
N LEU A 66 6.49 -14.67 -12.31
CA LEU A 66 6.26 -13.27 -11.97
C LEU A 66 6.24 -13.09 -10.45
N ARG A 67 5.55 -13.98 -9.71
CA ARG A 67 5.49 -13.96 -8.25
C ARG A 67 6.84 -14.24 -7.61
N SER A 68 7.58 -15.24 -8.09
CA SER A 68 8.86 -15.63 -7.47
C SER A 68 9.91 -14.51 -7.60
N ARG A 69 9.87 -13.74 -8.69
CA ARG A 69 10.83 -12.68 -9.00
C ARG A 69 10.42 -11.29 -8.52
N GLY A 70 9.14 -10.94 -8.67
CA GLY A 70 8.65 -9.57 -8.47
C GLY A 70 8.30 -9.22 -7.02
N ARG A 71 8.34 -10.15 -6.07
CA ARG A 71 7.70 -10.00 -4.76
C ARG A 71 6.23 -9.59 -4.96
N SER A 72 5.85 -8.33 -4.74
CA SER A 72 4.47 -7.86 -4.98
C SER A 72 4.19 -7.52 -6.46
N GLY A 73 5.23 -7.31 -7.26
CA GLY A 73 5.10 -7.02 -8.68
C GLY A 73 6.28 -6.25 -9.27
N PHE A 74 6.13 -5.77 -10.49
CA PHE A 74 7.07 -4.88 -11.15
C PHE A 74 6.41 -3.55 -11.48
N TRP A 75 7.13 -2.46 -11.26
CA TRP A 75 6.72 -1.12 -11.68
C TRP A 75 7.88 -0.47 -12.43
N HIS A 76 7.63 -0.02 -13.66
CA HIS A 76 8.68 0.41 -14.58
C HIS A 76 9.83 -0.61 -14.71
N ARG A 77 9.49 -1.91 -14.73
CA ARG A 77 10.46 -3.04 -14.84
C ARG A 77 11.38 -3.21 -13.62
N SER A 78 11.11 -2.51 -12.52
CA SER A 78 11.77 -2.71 -11.23
C SER A 78 10.83 -3.45 -10.29
N SER A 79 11.34 -4.46 -9.57
CA SER A 79 10.52 -5.15 -8.57
C SER A 79 10.15 -4.20 -7.45
N PHE A 80 8.96 -4.37 -6.88
CA PHE A 80 8.53 -3.62 -5.71
C PHE A 80 7.92 -4.54 -4.66
N ALA A 81 8.09 -4.14 -3.39
CA ALA A 81 7.47 -4.80 -2.25
C ALA A 81 6.36 -3.90 -1.68
N CYS A 82 5.22 -4.51 -1.37
CA CYS A 82 4.05 -3.83 -0.87
C CYS A 82 3.51 -4.56 0.35
N GLU A 83 3.87 -4.08 1.53
CA GLU A 83 3.52 -4.66 2.83
C GLU A 83 2.01 -4.87 3.02
N ILE A 84 1.18 -3.98 2.47
CA ILE A 84 -0.28 -4.08 2.58
C ILE A 84 -0.85 -5.23 1.73
N LEU A 85 -0.12 -5.74 0.74
CA LEU A 85 -0.53 -6.88 -0.09
C LEU A 85 0.16 -8.18 0.32
N ASP A 86 1.32 -8.11 0.96
CA ASP A 86 1.97 -9.29 1.52
C ASP A 86 1.24 -9.71 2.80
N THR A 87 0.13 -10.43 2.61
CA THR A 87 -0.53 -11.14 3.70
C THR A 87 0.40 -12.19 4.29
N ASP A 88 0.27 -12.39 5.60
CA ASP A 88 1.09 -13.13 6.57
C ASP A 88 1.70 -14.48 6.11
N GLU A 89 1.14 -15.11 5.09
CA GLU A 89 1.69 -16.34 4.50
C GLU A 89 3.06 -16.17 3.87
N ARG A 90 3.34 -15.01 3.27
CA ARG A 90 4.64 -14.77 2.65
C ARG A 90 5.73 -14.56 3.69
N LEU A 91 5.43 -13.85 4.76
CA LEU A 91 6.33 -13.68 5.90
C LEU A 91 6.67 -15.05 6.51
N ARG A 92 5.69 -15.96 6.59
CA ARG A 92 5.91 -17.32 7.09
C ARG A 92 6.67 -18.24 6.11
N GLU A 93 6.40 -18.15 4.80
CA GLU A 93 7.06 -18.99 3.77
C GLU A 93 8.48 -18.49 3.42
N GLU A 94 8.70 -17.17 3.27
CA GLU A 94 10.00 -16.59 2.89
C GLU A 94 11.01 -16.62 4.05
N CYS A 95 10.57 -16.61 5.31
CA CYS A 95 11.42 -16.82 6.51
C CYS A 95 12.24 -18.12 6.47
N GLN A 96 11.89 -19.09 5.62
CA GLN A 96 12.62 -20.34 5.51
C GLN A 96 13.75 -20.31 4.47
N SER A 97 13.79 -19.32 3.57
CA SER A 97 14.53 -19.42 2.31
C SER A 97 15.75 -18.51 2.16
N SER A 98 15.89 -17.41 2.91
CA SER A 98 17.05 -16.51 2.77
C SER A 98 17.86 -16.40 4.07
N ASP A 99 19.20 -16.40 3.96
CA ASP A 99 20.10 -16.22 5.10
C ASP A 99 19.87 -14.89 5.83
N LEU A 100 19.42 -13.86 5.11
CA LEU A 100 19.07 -12.56 5.69
C LEU A 100 17.81 -12.65 6.55
N ASP A 101 16.79 -13.39 6.12
CA ASP A 101 15.56 -13.56 6.90
C ASP A 101 15.83 -14.42 8.14
N ARG A 102 16.69 -15.44 8.04
CA ARG A 102 17.16 -16.19 9.21
C ARG A 102 17.86 -15.29 10.22
N ARG A 103 18.77 -14.43 9.74
CA ARG A 103 19.45 -13.45 10.59
C ARG A 103 18.46 -12.47 11.22
N GLN A 104 17.49 -11.97 10.46
CA GLN A 104 16.46 -11.07 10.98
C GLN A 104 15.60 -11.77 12.04
N HIS A 105 15.21 -13.02 11.80
CA HIS A 105 14.44 -13.80 12.75
C HIS A 105 15.25 -14.12 14.03
N ASP A 106 16.54 -14.41 13.90
CA ASP A 106 17.44 -14.57 15.05
C ASP A 106 17.60 -13.26 15.83
N VAL A 107 17.66 -12.11 15.15
CA VAL A 107 17.69 -10.78 15.78
C VAL A 107 16.38 -10.50 16.50
N ASP A 108 15.22 -10.72 15.87
CA ASP A 108 13.92 -10.50 16.50
C ASP A 108 13.70 -11.45 17.68
N ARG A 109 14.12 -12.72 17.57
CA ARG A 109 14.13 -13.68 18.70
C ARG A 109 15.01 -13.18 19.84
N LYS A 110 16.23 -12.71 19.55
CA LYS A 110 17.15 -12.18 20.56
C LYS A 110 16.62 -10.90 21.21
N ILE A 111 15.98 -10.02 20.44
CA ILE A 111 15.30 -8.83 20.98
C ILE A 111 14.20 -9.27 21.94
N GLN A 112 13.40 -10.26 21.55
CA GLN A 112 12.34 -10.80 22.39
C GLN A 112 12.89 -11.41 23.69
N GLU A 113 13.94 -12.24 23.61
CA GLU A 113 14.62 -12.82 24.78
C GLU A 113 15.17 -11.73 25.72
N LEU A 114 15.74 -10.65 25.17
CA LEU A 114 16.23 -9.52 25.97
C LEU A 114 15.09 -8.77 26.66
N LEU A 115 13.98 -8.51 25.95
CA LEU A 115 12.80 -7.87 26.53
C LEU A 115 12.20 -8.73 27.65
N GLU A 116 12.06 -10.03 27.43
CA GLU A 116 11.58 -10.98 28.45
C GLU A 116 12.51 -10.99 29.68
N GLY A 117 13.82 -10.96 29.47
CA GLY A 117 14.81 -10.86 30.55
C GLY A 117 14.68 -9.57 31.37
N GLU A 118 14.42 -8.43 30.72
CA GLU A 118 14.19 -7.15 31.41
C GLU A 118 12.87 -7.14 32.19
N TYR A 119 11.78 -7.65 31.63
CA TYR A 119 10.50 -7.76 32.34
C TYR A 119 10.59 -8.65 33.59
N LEU A 120 11.32 -9.77 33.49
CA LEU A 120 11.59 -10.63 34.64
C LEU A 120 12.43 -9.94 35.71
N ARG A 121 13.40 -9.10 35.32
CA ARG A 121 14.18 -8.29 36.28
C ARG A 121 13.34 -7.25 36.99
N THR A 122 12.31 -6.71 36.33
CA THR A 122 11.35 -5.79 36.96
C THR A 122 10.30 -6.49 37.83
N GLY A 123 10.34 -7.83 37.92
CA GLY A 123 9.43 -8.62 38.74
C GLY A 123 8.08 -8.93 38.08
N GLU A 124 7.97 -8.78 36.76
CA GLU A 124 6.76 -9.19 36.03
C GLU A 124 6.70 -10.72 35.89
N ASP A 125 5.49 -11.26 35.95
CA ASP A 125 5.26 -12.70 35.81
C ASP A 125 5.34 -13.15 34.34
N ARG A 126 5.80 -14.40 34.11
CA ARG A 126 5.94 -14.96 32.75
C ARG A 126 4.63 -15.01 31.99
N ASP A 127 3.51 -15.25 32.67
CA ASP A 127 2.20 -15.29 32.00
C ASP A 127 1.76 -13.87 31.57
N GLU A 128 2.13 -12.83 32.32
CA GLU A 128 1.88 -11.43 31.94
C GLU A 128 2.71 -11.03 30.73
N ILE A 129 3.99 -11.38 30.70
CA ILE A 129 4.89 -11.16 29.56
C ILE A 129 4.31 -11.83 28.30
N ARG A 130 3.88 -13.09 28.40
CA ARG A 130 3.26 -13.82 27.29
C ARG A 130 1.95 -13.19 26.84
N LYS A 131 1.12 -12.75 27.78
CA LYS A 131 -0.13 -12.04 27.48
C LYS A 131 0.13 -10.72 26.75
N HIS A 132 1.16 -9.98 27.15
CA HIS A 132 1.57 -8.75 26.48
C HIS A 132 2.08 -9.01 25.06
N ALA A 133 2.93 -10.02 24.87
CA ALA A 133 3.42 -10.42 23.55
C ALA A 133 2.27 -10.83 22.61
N ASN A 134 1.33 -11.66 23.08
CA ASN A 134 0.15 -12.05 22.31
C ASN A 134 -0.71 -10.83 21.93
N LYS A 135 -0.90 -9.89 22.87
CA LYS A 135 -1.64 -8.65 22.60
C LYS A 135 -0.95 -7.78 21.56
N ALA A 136 0.38 -7.70 21.56
CA ALA A 136 1.15 -6.96 20.56
C ALA A 136 0.97 -7.55 19.16
N VAL A 137 0.99 -8.89 19.03
CA VAL A 137 0.70 -9.59 17.76
C VAL A 137 -0.71 -9.28 17.27
N GLN A 138 -1.72 -9.40 18.15
CA GLN A 138 -3.11 -9.07 17.81
C GLN A 138 -3.27 -7.61 17.34
N ILE A 139 -2.59 -6.67 18.01
CA ILE A 139 -2.61 -5.25 17.63
C ILE A 139 -1.95 -5.06 16.26
N ALA A 140 -0.83 -5.74 15.98
CA ALA A 140 -0.15 -5.66 14.69
C ALA A 140 -1.02 -6.21 13.54
N GLU A 141 -1.65 -7.38 13.74
CA GLU A 141 -2.59 -7.98 12.77
C GLU A 141 -3.80 -7.07 12.51
N LEU A 142 -4.43 -6.56 13.58
CA LEU A 142 -5.55 -5.63 13.46
C LEU A 142 -5.13 -4.35 12.74
N THR A 143 -3.96 -3.81 13.06
CA THR A 143 -3.41 -2.62 12.42
C THR A 143 -3.19 -2.83 10.93
N LEU A 144 -2.56 -3.95 10.55
CA LEU A 144 -2.36 -4.28 9.14
C LEU A 144 -3.72 -4.37 8.43
N ARG A 145 -4.71 -5.01 9.07
CA ARG A 145 -6.04 -5.16 8.49
C ARG A 145 -6.78 -3.84 8.33
N LEU A 146 -6.66 -2.93 9.30
CA LEU A 146 -7.18 -1.58 9.22
C LEU A 146 -6.50 -0.78 8.11
N ARG A 147 -5.17 -0.89 7.95
CA ARG A 147 -4.42 -0.24 6.85
C ARG A 147 -4.89 -0.77 5.50
N GLN A 148 -5.03 -2.08 5.33
CA GLN A 148 -5.59 -2.68 4.11
C GLN A 148 -7.02 -2.19 3.83
N GLY A 149 -7.86 -2.14 4.85
CA GLY A 149 -9.22 -1.61 4.76
C GLY A 149 -9.24 -0.16 4.32
N PHE A 150 -8.39 0.67 4.91
CA PHE A 150 -8.28 2.08 4.57
C PHE A 150 -7.85 2.27 3.11
N VAL A 151 -6.86 1.50 2.63
CA VAL A 151 -6.44 1.53 1.22
C VAL A 151 -7.56 1.05 0.29
N GLY A 152 -8.26 -0.03 0.64
CA GLY A 152 -9.40 -0.51 -0.13
C GLY A 152 -10.52 0.53 -0.26
N TRP A 153 -10.76 1.29 0.80
CA TRP A 153 -11.66 2.44 0.76
C TRP A 153 -11.11 3.57 -0.13
N LEU A 154 -9.83 3.94 0.01
CA LEU A 154 -9.18 4.99 -0.79
C LEU A 154 -9.21 4.71 -2.29
N VAL A 155 -8.84 3.50 -2.72
CA VAL A 155 -8.80 3.14 -4.15
C VAL A 155 -10.18 3.17 -4.80
N THR A 156 -11.24 3.12 -3.98
CA THR A 156 -12.64 3.28 -4.39
C THR A 156 -13.26 4.60 -3.94
N CYS A 157 -12.48 5.57 -3.46
CA CYS A 157 -12.96 6.90 -3.08
C CYS A 157 -12.87 7.86 -4.28
N PRO A 158 -14.01 8.42 -4.77
CA PRO A 158 -13.99 9.30 -5.95
C PRO A 158 -13.14 10.54 -5.78
N GLN A 159 -13.14 11.14 -4.57
CA GLN A 159 -12.34 12.31 -4.28
C GLN A 159 -10.84 12.00 -4.34
N PHE A 160 -10.41 10.92 -3.67
CA PHE A 160 -9.01 10.49 -3.68
C PHE A 160 -8.53 10.18 -5.11
N ARG A 161 -9.29 9.39 -5.86
CA ARG A 161 -8.95 9.01 -7.24
C ARG A 161 -8.84 10.20 -8.18
N ARG A 162 -9.68 11.21 -7.98
CA ARG A 162 -9.60 12.50 -8.69
C ARG A 162 -8.29 13.24 -8.38
N GLU A 163 -7.94 13.35 -7.10
CA GLU A 163 -6.72 14.05 -6.68
C GLU A 163 -5.46 13.30 -7.16
N MET A 164 -5.47 11.97 -7.08
CA MET A 164 -4.42 11.10 -7.60
C MET A 164 -4.24 11.23 -9.12
N ALA A 165 -5.32 11.19 -9.90
CA ALA A 165 -5.24 11.38 -11.36
C ALA A 165 -4.72 12.78 -11.74
N ALA A 166 -5.05 13.80 -10.94
CA ALA A 166 -4.52 15.15 -11.13
C ALA A 166 -3.02 15.23 -10.79
N LEU A 167 -2.56 14.49 -9.77
CA LEU A 167 -1.15 14.35 -9.42
C LEU A 167 -0.40 13.60 -10.52
N GLU A 168 -0.87 12.41 -10.91
CA GLU A 168 -0.29 11.56 -11.96
C GLU A 168 -0.13 12.33 -13.27
N LYS A 169 -1.19 13.00 -13.76
CA LYS A 169 -1.12 13.80 -15.00
C LYS A 169 -0.10 14.92 -14.96
N ARG A 170 0.18 15.47 -13.78
CA ARG A 170 1.19 16.54 -13.61
C ARG A 170 2.61 15.99 -13.54
N TRP A 171 2.76 14.71 -13.23
CA TRP A 171 4.02 14.16 -12.77
C TRP A 171 4.53 12.99 -13.59
N SER A 172 3.69 12.39 -14.42
CA SER A 172 4.03 11.30 -15.37
C SER A 172 5.30 11.60 -16.16
N ASP A 173 5.44 12.84 -16.63
CA ASP A 173 6.55 13.26 -17.48
C ASP A 173 7.87 13.37 -16.70
N ASN A 174 7.80 13.54 -15.38
CA ASN A 174 8.97 13.72 -14.51
C ASN A 174 9.36 12.44 -13.75
N ILE A 175 8.45 11.47 -13.58
CA ILE A 175 8.70 10.25 -12.79
C ILE A 175 9.41 9.16 -13.59
N ARG A 176 9.14 9.05 -14.90
CA ARG A 176 9.81 8.06 -15.75
C ARG A 176 11.35 8.06 -15.59
N PRO A 177 12.05 9.21 -15.57
CA PRO A 177 13.50 9.21 -15.34
C PRO A 177 13.93 8.94 -13.89
N LEU A 178 13.03 9.05 -12.91
CA LEU A 178 13.31 8.79 -11.49
C LEU A 178 13.09 7.31 -11.12
N GLY A 179 12.21 6.61 -11.85
CA GLY A 179 11.87 5.20 -11.55
C GLY A 179 11.19 4.98 -10.19
N GLN A 180 10.93 6.05 -9.43
CA GLN A 180 10.38 6.01 -8.08
C GLN A 180 9.31 7.09 -7.86
N LEU A 181 8.27 6.76 -7.08
CA LEU A 181 7.27 7.71 -6.59
C LEU A 181 7.83 8.39 -5.32
N PRO A 182 7.37 9.60 -4.98
CA PRO A 182 7.80 10.28 -3.76
C PRO A 182 7.45 9.48 -2.50
N ILE A 183 8.26 9.70 -1.46
CA ILE A 183 8.09 9.19 -0.11
C ILE A 183 8.04 10.40 0.83
N LEU A 184 7.14 10.42 1.83
CA LEU A 184 6.97 11.56 2.74
C LEU A 184 8.22 11.89 3.56
N THR A 185 8.91 10.88 4.06
CA THR A 185 10.08 11.04 4.94
C THR A 185 11.26 11.73 4.25
N ASP A 186 11.36 11.57 2.94
CA ASP A 186 12.38 12.20 2.11
C ASP A 186 12.17 13.72 1.96
N LEU A 187 10.93 14.18 2.09
CA LEU A 187 10.54 15.58 1.91
C LEU A 187 10.75 16.40 3.19
N ALA A 188 10.48 15.80 4.36
CA ALA A 188 10.59 16.47 5.66
C ALA A 188 12.06 16.79 6.04
N ASN A 189 13.01 15.95 5.63
CA ASN A 189 14.41 16.11 5.99
C ASN A 189 15.24 16.94 5.00
N GLY A 190 14.65 17.42 3.89
CA GLY A 190 15.31 18.20 2.83
C GLY A 190 16.42 17.47 2.03
N SER A 191 17.00 16.43 2.62
CA SER A 191 18.17 15.66 2.15
C SER A 191 17.92 14.87 0.88
N ALA A 192 16.77 14.18 0.79
CA ALA A 192 16.49 13.33 -0.36
C ALA A 192 16.09 14.13 -1.60
N LEU A 193 15.45 15.30 -1.43
CA LEU A 193 15.24 16.23 -2.55
C LEU A 193 16.57 16.76 -3.11
N ASP A 194 17.52 17.05 -2.23
CA ASP A 194 18.85 17.47 -2.65
C ASP A 194 19.62 16.34 -3.36
N ALA A 195 19.49 15.09 -2.90
CA ALA A 195 20.10 13.91 -3.54
C ALA A 195 19.43 13.48 -4.87
N LEU A 196 18.08 13.41 -4.91
CA LEU A 196 17.29 13.00 -6.08
C LEU A 196 17.46 13.94 -7.28
N TRP A 197 17.83 15.20 -7.04
CA TRP A 197 17.98 16.21 -8.07
C TRP A 197 19.42 16.63 -8.36
N GLY A 198 20.39 15.86 -7.84
CA GLY A 198 21.80 16.08 -8.15
C GLY A 198 22.31 17.42 -7.66
N ARG A 199 21.83 17.91 -6.51
CA ARG A 199 22.56 18.98 -5.83
C ARG A 199 23.84 18.37 -5.30
N GLU A 200 24.92 18.59 -6.05
CA GLU A 200 26.26 18.61 -5.47
C GLU A 200 26.20 19.46 -4.20
N LYS A 201 26.80 18.94 -3.11
CA LYS A 201 26.90 19.62 -1.81
C LYS A 201 27.11 21.11 -2.05
N PRO A 202 26.36 22.01 -1.39
CA PRO A 202 26.41 23.43 -1.66
C PRO A 202 27.86 23.90 -1.57
N THR A 203 28.51 24.03 -2.71
CA THR A 203 29.75 24.78 -2.81
C THR A 203 29.35 26.21 -2.46
N THR A 204 30.18 26.87 -1.66
CA THR A 204 29.89 28.14 -0.95
C THR A 204 29.49 29.33 -1.84
N LYS A 205 29.34 29.14 -3.14
CA LYS A 205 28.82 30.12 -4.10
C LYS A 205 27.41 29.71 -4.51
N SER A 206 26.42 30.30 -3.85
CA SER A 206 24.97 30.12 -4.09
C SER A 206 24.66 29.94 -5.59
N PRO A 207 24.38 28.70 -6.06
CA PRO A 207 24.05 28.50 -7.45
C PRO A 207 22.63 29.01 -7.66
N ARG A 208 22.46 29.89 -8.66
CA ARG A 208 21.15 30.34 -9.14
C ARG A 208 20.25 29.12 -9.30
N ARG A 209 19.15 29.05 -8.53
CA ARG A 209 18.17 27.96 -8.62
C ARG A 209 17.69 27.87 -10.06
N SER A 210 17.93 26.74 -10.72
CA SER A 210 17.42 26.52 -12.06
C SER A 210 15.89 26.51 -12.03
N PRO A 211 15.20 27.03 -13.07
CA PRO A 211 13.73 26.98 -13.15
C PRO A 211 13.16 25.55 -12.99
N ARG A 212 13.92 24.53 -13.42
CA ARG A 212 13.57 23.11 -13.24
C ARG A 212 13.47 22.70 -11.77
N SER A 213 14.35 23.22 -10.91
CA SER A 213 14.31 22.97 -9.46
C SER A 213 13.05 23.54 -8.81
N ALA A 214 12.60 24.73 -9.23
CA ALA A 214 11.40 25.35 -8.69
C ALA A 214 10.12 24.58 -9.04
N ILE A 215 10.00 24.11 -10.29
CA ILE A 215 8.87 23.28 -10.72
C ILE A 215 8.86 21.95 -9.95
N ALA A 216 10.02 21.30 -9.82
CA ALA A 216 10.13 20.04 -9.09
C ALA A 216 9.73 20.19 -7.61
N GLN A 217 10.18 21.26 -6.94
CA GLN A 217 9.77 21.59 -5.57
C GLN A 217 8.27 21.85 -5.46
N ALA A 218 7.69 22.61 -6.40
CA ALA A 218 6.25 22.90 -6.39
C ALA A 218 5.39 21.64 -6.59
N VAL A 219 5.89 20.66 -7.36
CA VAL A 219 5.22 19.37 -7.54
C VAL A 219 5.40 18.48 -6.32
N ALA A 220 6.61 18.38 -5.78
CA ALA A 220 6.89 17.63 -4.56
C ALA A 220 6.04 18.14 -3.38
N ALA A 221 5.91 19.45 -3.20
CA ALA A 221 5.05 20.06 -2.18
C ALA A 221 3.56 19.73 -2.36
N LYS A 222 3.10 19.49 -3.60
CA LYS A 222 1.72 19.05 -3.86
C LYS A 222 1.51 17.58 -3.55
N ALA A 223 2.51 16.74 -3.86
CA ALA A 223 2.49 15.33 -3.50
C ALA A 223 2.50 15.17 -1.98
N ASP A 224 3.38 15.89 -1.29
CA ASP A 224 3.45 15.97 0.17
C ASP A 224 2.09 16.30 0.78
N ARG A 225 1.45 17.40 0.35
CA ARG A 225 0.11 17.77 0.81
C ARG A 225 -0.94 16.72 0.55
N LEU A 226 -0.89 16.02 -0.60
CA LEU A 226 -1.81 14.93 -0.89
C LEU A 226 -1.58 13.77 0.08
N LEU A 227 -0.34 13.33 0.26
CA LEU A 227 -0.02 12.23 1.16
C LEU A 227 -0.40 12.57 2.60
N GLN A 228 -0.09 13.79 3.06
CA GLN A 228 -0.48 14.29 4.38
C GLN A 228 -1.99 14.29 4.58
N ARG A 229 -2.73 14.91 3.65
CA ARG A 229 -4.19 15.01 3.70
C ARG A 229 -4.87 13.65 3.84
N TRP A 230 -4.32 12.62 3.18
CA TRP A 230 -4.90 11.29 3.15
C TRP A 230 -4.27 10.32 4.15
N GLY A 231 -3.39 10.78 5.05
CA GLY A 231 -2.74 9.93 6.05
C GLY A 231 -1.87 8.83 5.43
N LEU A 232 -1.23 9.13 4.30
CA LEU A 232 -0.35 8.21 3.59
C LEU A 232 1.09 8.37 4.06
N GLU A 233 1.92 7.37 3.77
CA GLU A 233 3.39 7.41 3.91
C GLU A 233 4.04 7.62 2.54
N ARG A 234 3.56 6.86 1.55
CA ARG A 234 4.08 6.85 0.18
C ARG A 234 3.05 6.28 -0.77
N LEU A 235 3.41 6.31 -2.06
CA LEU A 235 2.71 5.56 -3.10
C LEU A 235 3.64 4.43 -3.55
N CYS A 236 3.17 3.19 -3.52
CA CYS A 236 3.94 2.07 -4.05
C CYS A 236 3.87 2.06 -5.59
N THR A 237 2.68 2.35 -6.11
CA THR A 237 2.38 2.62 -7.51
C THR A 237 1.32 3.73 -7.56
N TRP A 238 0.94 4.20 -8.75
CA TRP A 238 -0.14 5.19 -8.88
C TRP A 238 -1.49 4.69 -8.37
N GLU A 239 -1.72 3.39 -8.41
CA GLU A 239 -2.97 2.78 -7.98
C GLU A 239 -2.94 2.28 -6.54
N LEU A 240 -1.78 2.24 -5.89
CA LEU A 240 -1.59 1.58 -4.60
C LEU A 240 -0.94 2.51 -3.55
N PRO A 241 -1.75 3.30 -2.82
CA PRO A 241 -1.25 4.12 -1.73
C PRO A 241 -0.89 3.27 -0.51
N ILE A 242 0.12 3.71 0.23
CA ILE A 242 0.56 3.08 1.48
C ILE A 242 0.21 4.01 2.64
N PRO A 243 -0.69 3.62 3.57
CA PRO A 243 -1.02 4.44 4.73
C PRO A 243 0.18 4.59 5.65
N ALA A 244 0.27 5.70 6.36
CA ALA A 244 1.23 5.85 7.45
C ALA A 244 1.13 4.70 8.45
N ALA A 245 2.26 4.05 8.74
CA ALA A 245 2.31 3.06 9.81
C ALA A 245 2.07 3.78 11.16
N PRO A 246 1.24 3.22 12.06
CA PRO A 246 1.06 3.85 13.36
C PRO A 246 2.31 3.64 14.20
N ALA A 247 2.83 4.72 14.78
CA ALA A 247 3.98 4.68 15.68
C ALA A 247 3.54 4.23 17.09
N LEU A 248 3.01 3.00 17.21
CA LEU A 248 2.50 2.47 18.48
C LEU A 248 3.62 2.05 19.44
N THR A 249 4.76 1.62 18.90
CA THR A 249 5.85 1.00 19.67
C THR A 249 7.19 1.73 19.51
N THR A 250 7.30 2.63 18.53
CA THR A 250 8.51 3.40 18.26
C THR A 250 8.35 4.83 18.75
N PHE A 251 9.39 5.38 19.37
CA PHE A 251 9.49 6.82 19.56
C PHE A 251 9.37 7.46 18.18
N ASN A 252 8.33 8.28 18.02
CA ASN A 252 7.96 8.81 16.73
C ASN A 252 9.08 9.75 16.25
N GLN A 253 9.96 9.25 15.37
CA GLN A 253 11.00 10.06 14.74
C GLN A 253 10.42 11.02 13.70
N LEU A 254 9.11 10.92 13.43
CA LEU A 254 8.35 11.89 12.68
C LEU A 254 8.43 13.24 13.39
N GLY A 255 9.31 14.12 12.92
CA GLY A 255 9.42 15.49 13.42
C GLY A 255 8.08 16.23 13.31
N ALA A 256 7.97 17.38 13.99
CA ALA A 256 6.74 18.17 14.07
C ALA A 256 6.05 18.44 12.71
N ALA A 257 6.81 18.45 11.61
CA ALA A 257 6.30 18.60 10.24
C ALA A 257 5.41 17.43 9.75
N SER A 258 5.55 16.24 10.33
CA SER A 258 4.76 15.05 9.95
C SER A 258 3.53 14.83 10.83
N LEU A 259 3.20 15.79 11.72
CA LEU A 259 1.99 15.75 12.54
C LEU A 259 0.69 15.93 11.73
N SER A 260 0.77 16.21 10.43
CA SER A 260 -0.39 16.41 9.57
C SER A 260 -1.02 15.12 9.02
N THR A 261 -0.33 13.97 9.09
CA THR A 261 -0.85 12.65 8.66
C THR A 261 -1.62 11.91 9.76
N GLY A 262 -1.59 12.39 11.00
CA GLY A 262 -2.17 11.70 12.15
C GLY A 262 -2.19 12.58 13.41
N MET A 263 -2.20 11.94 14.57
CA MET A 263 -2.20 12.64 15.86
C MET A 263 -1.11 12.07 16.76
N SER A 264 -0.31 12.93 17.39
CA SER A 264 0.61 12.55 18.45
C SER A 264 0.08 13.10 19.76
N LEU A 265 -0.18 12.21 20.72
CA LEU A 265 -0.69 12.57 22.03
C LEU A 265 0.39 12.34 23.08
N PHE A 266 0.74 13.40 23.80
CA PHE A 266 1.44 13.27 25.07
C PHE A 266 0.38 13.14 26.17
N VAL A 267 0.35 11.99 26.85
CA VAL A 267 -0.62 11.71 27.92
C VAL A 267 0.13 11.54 29.25
N PRO A 268 0.13 12.57 30.12
CA PRO A 268 0.71 12.47 31.46
C PRO A 268 0.13 11.31 32.28
N TRP A 269 0.96 10.65 33.09
CA TRP A 269 0.58 9.49 33.91
C TRP A 269 -0.65 9.73 34.79
N TYR A 270 -0.82 10.95 35.33
CA TYR A 270 -1.96 11.27 36.19
C TYR A 270 -3.31 11.25 35.44
N LEU A 271 -3.33 11.48 34.12
CA LEU A 271 -4.55 11.37 33.32
C LEU A 271 -4.97 9.92 33.11
N LEU A 272 -4.02 8.99 33.09
CA LEU A 272 -4.31 7.56 32.95
C LEU A 272 -5.01 6.96 34.17
N ARG A 273 -5.02 7.66 35.31
CA ARG A 273 -5.80 7.28 36.50
C ARG A 273 -7.30 7.26 36.17
N HIS A 274 -7.77 8.20 35.35
CA HIS A 274 -9.16 8.30 34.94
C HIS A 274 -9.33 7.66 33.56
N ARG A 275 -9.73 6.38 33.54
CA ARG A 275 -9.99 5.62 32.30
C ARG A 275 -11.19 6.13 31.48
N SER A 276 -11.84 7.21 31.91
CA SER A 276 -12.97 7.84 31.22
C SER A 276 -12.55 8.73 30.05
N LEU A 277 -11.31 9.22 30.03
CA LEU A 277 -10.80 10.02 28.90
C LEU A 277 -10.46 9.08 27.75
N THR A 278 -11.30 9.05 26.71
CA THR A 278 -11.07 8.19 25.55
C THR A 278 -10.19 8.88 24.51
N ILE A 279 -9.56 8.10 23.65
CA ILE A 279 -8.81 8.64 22.51
C ILE A 279 -9.71 9.40 21.54
N TYR A 280 -11.00 9.07 21.50
CA TYR A 280 -12.00 9.74 20.66
C TYR A 280 -12.25 11.15 21.17
N ASP A 281 -12.41 11.34 22.48
CA ASP A 281 -12.56 12.67 23.08
C ASP A 281 -11.35 13.57 22.77
N LEU A 282 -10.14 13.00 22.86
CA LEU A 282 -8.90 13.70 22.51
C LEU A 282 -8.82 14.00 21.00
N THR A 283 -9.28 13.08 20.16
CA THR A 283 -9.31 13.27 18.70
C THR A 283 -10.26 14.41 18.33
N ASP A 284 -11.47 14.44 18.89
CA ASP A 284 -12.46 15.47 18.61
C ASP A 284 -11.95 16.87 18.99
N LEU A 285 -11.27 16.98 20.14
CA LEU A 285 -10.63 18.24 20.57
C LEU A 285 -9.51 18.69 19.62
N ASN A 286 -8.65 17.77 19.17
CA ASN A 286 -7.52 18.10 18.29
C ASN A 286 -7.96 18.34 16.84
N CYS A 287 -9.05 17.72 16.40
CA CYS A 287 -9.55 17.82 15.03
C CYS A 287 -10.46 19.04 14.80
N PHE A 288 -10.85 19.77 15.85
CA PHE A 288 -11.75 20.93 15.73
C PHE A 288 -11.31 21.98 14.69
N GLY A 289 -9.99 22.15 14.47
CA GLY A 289 -9.44 23.09 13.48
C GLY A 289 -9.07 22.50 12.12
N THR A 290 -9.14 21.17 11.95
CA THR A 290 -8.70 20.50 10.72
C THR A 290 -9.91 19.89 10.02
N PRO A 291 -10.36 20.40 8.86
CA PRO A 291 -11.52 19.85 8.19
C PRO A 291 -11.20 18.43 7.66
N LEU A 292 -11.74 17.41 8.33
CA LEU A 292 -11.61 15.99 7.96
C LEU A 292 -12.80 15.46 7.16
N ASN A 293 -13.60 16.34 6.55
CA ASN A 293 -14.81 15.98 5.81
C ASN A 293 -14.53 14.96 4.69
N HIS A 294 -13.33 14.94 4.11
CA HIS A 294 -12.96 13.94 3.09
C HIS A 294 -12.71 12.54 3.66
N LEU A 295 -12.56 12.41 4.99
CA LEU A 295 -12.43 11.15 5.73
C LEU A 295 -13.71 10.78 6.48
N GLU A 296 -14.75 11.60 6.44
CA GLU A 296 -15.99 11.39 7.19
C GLU A 296 -16.63 10.03 6.87
N ASP A 297 -16.68 9.65 5.59
CA ASP A 297 -17.16 8.34 5.15
C ASP A 297 -16.40 7.16 5.81
N TRP A 298 -15.09 7.34 6.04
CA TRP A 298 -14.24 6.35 6.70
C TRP A 298 -14.50 6.32 8.21
N PHE A 299 -14.52 7.48 8.87
CA PHE A 299 -14.72 7.59 10.32
C PHE A 299 -16.13 7.23 10.77
N ALA A 300 -17.16 7.61 10.02
CA ALA A 300 -18.55 7.22 10.24
C ALA A 300 -18.75 5.69 10.08
N GLY A 301 -17.71 4.97 9.63
CA GLY A 301 -17.75 3.54 9.41
C GLY A 301 -18.76 3.17 8.35
N SER A 302 -18.73 3.83 7.18
CA SER A 302 -19.48 3.51 5.95
C SER A 302 -20.82 2.72 6.11
N GLY A 303 -21.67 3.17 7.03
CA GLY A 303 -22.87 2.43 7.47
C GLY A 303 -22.58 1.07 8.12
N LYS A 304 -23.51 0.57 8.96
CA LYS A 304 -23.42 -0.71 9.70
C LYS A 304 -23.01 -1.96 8.87
N LYS A 305 -22.93 -1.87 7.54
CA LYS A 305 -22.67 -2.97 6.60
C LYS A 305 -21.25 -3.04 6.06
N TRP A 306 -20.42 -2.00 6.18
CA TRP A 306 -19.07 -1.99 5.60
C TRP A 306 -18.02 -1.64 6.66
N GLY A 307 -17.22 -2.63 7.01
CA GLY A 307 -16.08 -2.49 7.92
C GLY A 307 -14.75 -2.65 7.19
N ALA A 308 -13.65 -2.37 7.89
CA ALA A 308 -12.29 -2.44 7.37
C ALA A 308 -12.00 -3.80 6.69
N ASP A 309 -12.49 -4.91 7.24
CA ASP A 309 -12.32 -6.24 6.66
C ASP A 309 -12.89 -6.39 5.25
N ARG A 310 -14.05 -5.79 4.98
CA ARG A 310 -14.68 -5.84 3.66
C ARG A 310 -13.91 -4.99 2.67
N TYR A 311 -13.43 -3.82 3.10
CA TYR A 311 -12.58 -2.99 2.25
C TYR A 311 -11.21 -3.63 2.00
N ALA A 312 -10.64 -4.34 2.95
CA ALA A 312 -9.39 -5.05 2.75
C ALA A 312 -9.54 -6.17 1.71
N LYS A 313 -10.65 -6.93 1.75
CA LYS A 313 -11.00 -7.88 0.67
C LYS A 313 -11.26 -7.18 -0.67
N LEU A 314 -11.88 -6.00 -0.63
CA LEU A 314 -12.11 -5.19 -1.81
C LEU A 314 -10.79 -4.72 -2.43
N LEU A 315 -9.78 -4.39 -1.62
CA LEU A 315 -8.44 -4.06 -2.09
C LEU A 315 -7.81 -5.23 -2.85
N GLU A 316 -7.86 -6.43 -2.27
CA GLU A 316 -7.33 -7.64 -2.91
C GLU A 316 -8.06 -7.93 -4.24
N LEU A 317 -9.39 -7.79 -4.28
CA LEU A 317 -10.14 -7.85 -5.53
C LEU A 317 -9.63 -6.80 -6.51
N TYR A 318 -9.59 -5.52 -6.13
CA TYR A 318 -9.14 -4.46 -7.02
C TYR A 318 -7.76 -4.73 -7.61
N VAL A 319 -6.78 -5.10 -6.78
CA VAL A 319 -5.41 -5.35 -7.24
C VAL A 319 -5.34 -6.63 -8.09
N TYR A 320 -5.78 -7.76 -7.57
CA TYR A 320 -5.56 -9.05 -8.23
C TYR A 320 -6.54 -9.31 -9.38
N ARG A 321 -7.80 -8.85 -9.28
CA ARG A 321 -8.76 -8.95 -10.38
C ARG A 321 -8.53 -7.86 -11.41
N ASP A 322 -8.62 -6.58 -11.03
CA ASP A 322 -8.70 -5.50 -12.01
C ASP A 322 -7.32 -5.08 -12.51
N LEU A 323 -6.34 -4.94 -11.62
CA LEU A 323 -5.00 -4.46 -11.99
C LEU A 323 -4.07 -5.57 -12.50
N ALA A 324 -4.29 -6.83 -12.11
CA ALA A 324 -3.53 -7.96 -12.61
C ALA A 324 -4.33 -8.73 -13.68
N LEU A 325 -5.28 -9.57 -13.26
CA LEU A 325 -5.93 -10.56 -14.12
C LEU A 325 -6.67 -9.97 -15.33
N ILE A 326 -7.54 -8.97 -15.14
CA ILE A 326 -8.34 -8.38 -16.23
C ILE A 326 -7.47 -7.61 -17.21
N ARG A 327 -6.47 -6.86 -16.72
CA ARG A 327 -5.52 -6.14 -17.60
C ARG A 327 -4.70 -7.12 -18.42
N ARG A 328 -4.29 -8.24 -17.81
CA ARG A 328 -3.40 -9.23 -18.41
C ARG A 328 -4.11 -10.20 -19.36
N TYR A 329 -5.31 -10.65 -18.99
CA TYR A 329 -6.06 -11.71 -19.68
C TYR A 329 -7.51 -11.32 -20.00
N PRO A 330 -7.76 -10.17 -20.65
CA PRO A 330 -9.13 -9.66 -20.84
C PRO A 330 -10.01 -10.63 -21.65
N SER A 331 -9.46 -11.21 -22.71
CA SER A 331 -10.19 -12.14 -23.59
C SER A 331 -10.54 -13.46 -22.89
N ARG A 332 -9.65 -13.97 -22.04
CA ARG A 332 -9.84 -15.24 -21.31
C ARG A 332 -10.89 -15.12 -20.20
N LEU A 333 -10.95 -13.97 -19.55
CA LEU A 333 -11.81 -13.73 -18.40
C LEU A 333 -13.18 -13.15 -18.77
N SER A 334 -13.36 -12.74 -20.03
CA SER A 334 -14.65 -12.33 -20.56
C SER A 334 -15.69 -13.44 -20.36
N GLY A 335 -16.82 -13.10 -19.73
CA GLY A 335 -17.90 -14.05 -19.41
C GLY A 335 -17.62 -15.01 -18.25
N LYS A 336 -16.38 -15.11 -17.73
CA LYS A 336 -16.01 -16.03 -16.64
C LYS A 336 -15.98 -15.36 -15.25
N THR A 337 -16.76 -14.30 -15.05
CA THR A 337 -16.72 -13.54 -13.81
C THR A 337 -17.15 -14.36 -12.59
N GLU A 338 -18.13 -15.25 -12.74
CA GLU A 338 -18.60 -16.10 -11.63
C GLU A 338 -17.56 -17.14 -11.21
N VAL A 339 -16.84 -17.73 -12.16
CA VAL A 339 -15.74 -18.66 -11.88
C VAL A 339 -14.59 -17.93 -11.18
N LEU A 340 -14.34 -16.68 -11.53
CA LEU A 340 -13.38 -15.85 -10.81
C LEU A 340 -13.85 -15.53 -9.39
N ASP A 341 -15.14 -15.24 -9.20
CA ASP A 341 -15.72 -15.06 -7.85
C ASP A 341 -15.56 -16.33 -6.99
N GLN A 342 -15.65 -17.53 -7.60
CA GLN A 342 -15.32 -18.81 -6.95
C GLN A 342 -13.84 -18.93 -6.56
N ALA A 343 -12.92 -18.54 -7.44
CA ALA A 343 -11.49 -18.56 -7.14
C ALA A 343 -11.15 -17.66 -5.92
N PHE A 344 -11.72 -16.45 -5.86
CA PHE A 344 -11.54 -15.55 -4.71
C PHE A 344 -12.23 -16.06 -3.44
N SER A 345 -13.39 -16.71 -3.57
CA SER A 345 -14.05 -17.37 -2.43
C SER A 345 -13.12 -18.43 -1.81
N ALA A 346 -12.53 -19.29 -2.65
CA ALA A 346 -11.62 -20.33 -2.21
C ALA A 346 -10.29 -19.79 -1.67
N TYR A 347 -9.76 -18.72 -2.29
CA TYR A 347 -8.58 -18.00 -1.80
C TYR A 347 -8.77 -17.50 -0.36
N TRP A 348 -9.91 -16.89 -0.05
CA TRP A 348 -10.19 -16.35 1.28
C TRP A 348 -10.60 -17.40 2.31
N SER A 349 -11.30 -18.46 1.90
CA SER A 349 -11.70 -19.54 2.82
C SER A 349 -10.56 -20.51 3.13
N GLY A 350 -9.52 -20.54 2.29
CA GLY A 350 -8.43 -21.52 2.37
C GLY A 350 -8.87 -22.97 2.15
N THR A 351 -10.11 -23.19 1.70
CA THR A 351 -10.74 -24.51 1.57
C THR A 351 -11.53 -24.62 0.27
N PHE A 352 -11.39 -25.75 -0.40
CA PHE A 352 -12.07 -26.05 -1.66
C PHE A 352 -13.26 -27.03 -1.49
N ASP A 353 -13.39 -27.67 -0.34
CA ASP A 353 -14.08 -28.97 -0.25
C ASP A 353 -15.52 -28.93 0.29
N VAL A 354 -16.05 -27.77 0.71
CA VAL A 354 -17.41 -27.70 1.31
C VAL A 354 -18.36 -26.93 0.39
N PRO A 355 -19.23 -27.63 -0.38
CA PRO A 355 -20.10 -27.00 -1.39
C PRO A 355 -20.99 -25.88 -0.85
N GLU A 356 -21.59 -26.06 0.33
CA GLU A 356 -22.49 -25.05 0.92
C GLU A 356 -21.75 -23.79 1.37
N LYS A 357 -20.57 -23.94 1.99
CA LYS A 357 -19.73 -22.80 2.39
C LYS A 357 -19.19 -22.07 1.16
N ALA A 358 -18.88 -22.81 0.09
CA ALA A 358 -18.47 -22.24 -1.17
C ALA A 358 -19.56 -21.33 -1.77
N LEU A 359 -20.83 -21.76 -1.79
CA LEU A 359 -21.93 -20.93 -2.33
C LEU A 359 -22.10 -19.60 -1.57
N ARG A 360 -22.06 -19.63 -0.23
CA ARG A 360 -22.16 -18.38 0.58
C ARG A 360 -20.95 -17.47 0.36
N GLY A 361 -19.76 -18.06 0.23
CA GLY A 361 -18.52 -17.32 -0.04
C GLY A 361 -18.55 -16.63 -1.41
N VAL A 362 -18.98 -17.34 -2.46
CA VAL A 362 -19.13 -16.81 -3.82
C VAL A 362 -20.10 -15.64 -3.84
N GLU A 363 -21.26 -15.76 -3.18
CA GLU A 363 -22.24 -14.67 -3.12
C GLU A 363 -21.68 -13.46 -2.36
N SER A 364 -20.88 -13.69 -1.31
CA SER A 364 -20.18 -12.61 -0.62
C SER A 364 -19.15 -11.92 -1.53
N VAL A 365 -18.38 -12.67 -2.32
CA VAL A 365 -17.40 -12.12 -3.27
C VAL A 365 -18.12 -11.31 -4.35
N ARG A 366 -19.19 -11.86 -4.93
CA ARG A 366 -20.04 -11.18 -5.92
C ARG A 366 -20.55 -9.84 -5.39
N LYS A 367 -21.07 -9.81 -4.16
CA LYS A 367 -21.54 -8.56 -3.52
C LYS A 367 -20.41 -7.54 -3.35
N LEU A 368 -19.22 -7.99 -2.92
CA LEU A 368 -18.04 -7.13 -2.79
C LEU A 368 -17.63 -6.56 -4.15
N ARG A 369 -17.55 -7.39 -5.18
CA ARG A 369 -17.20 -6.99 -6.54
C ARG A 369 -18.20 -6.00 -7.12
N LEU A 370 -19.51 -6.25 -7.01
CA LEU A 370 -20.54 -5.34 -7.51
C LEU A 370 -20.48 -3.96 -6.82
N HIS A 371 -20.20 -3.94 -5.51
CA HIS A 371 -19.99 -2.69 -4.78
C HIS A 371 -18.73 -1.96 -5.25
N MET A 372 -17.61 -2.67 -5.42
CA MET A 372 -16.37 -2.15 -5.96
C MET A 372 -16.57 -1.54 -7.34
N ASP A 373 -17.15 -2.31 -8.28
CA ASP A 373 -17.42 -1.87 -9.65
C ASP A 373 -18.28 -0.59 -9.67
N ARG A 374 -19.28 -0.50 -8.78
CA ARG A 374 -20.10 0.72 -8.63
C ARG A 374 -19.26 1.93 -8.23
N ARG A 375 -18.48 1.81 -7.16
CA ARG A 375 -17.62 2.92 -6.68
C ARG A 375 -16.56 3.30 -7.70
N LEU A 376 -15.96 2.33 -8.40
CA LEU A 376 -14.99 2.60 -9.46
C LEU A 376 -15.61 3.38 -10.63
N ARG A 377 -16.88 3.13 -11.00
CA ARG A 377 -17.59 3.94 -12.00
C ARG A 377 -17.77 5.39 -11.54
N GLU A 378 -18.09 5.61 -10.27
CA GLU A 378 -18.17 6.95 -9.67
C GLU A 378 -16.80 7.64 -9.72
N CYS A 379 -15.71 6.93 -9.37
CA CYS A 379 -14.34 7.42 -9.51
C CYS A 379 -14.01 7.84 -10.94
N VAL A 380 -14.31 7.00 -11.94
CA VAL A 380 -14.06 7.31 -13.35
C VAL A 380 -14.81 8.57 -13.78
N THR A 381 -16.07 8.71 -13.35
CA THR A 381 -16.88 9.90 -13.64
C THR A 381 -16.27 11.16 -13.02
N ALA A 382 -15.84 11.09 -11.75
CA ALA A 382 -15.21 12.20 -11.05
C ALA A 382 -13.86 12.61 -11.67
N VAL A 383 -13.04 11.63 -12.07
CA VAL A 383 -11.76 11.86 -12.75
C VAL A 383 -11.99 12.53 -14.11
N LYS A 384 -12.89 12.00 -14.94
CA LYS A 384 -13.23 12.58 -16.26
C LYS A 384 -13.69 14.03 -16.14
N ALA A 385 -14.60 14.32 -15.21
CA ALA A 385 -15.11 15.67 -14.98
C ALA A 385 -13.97 16.66 -14.60
N THR A 386 -13.01 16.20 -13.80
CA THR A 386 -11.88 17.02 -13.34
C THR A 386 -10.88 17.27 -14.46
N LEU A 387 -10.54 16.23 -15.23
CA LEU A 387 -9.65 16.35 -16.36
C LEU A 387 -10.23 17.27 -17.44
N ALA A 388 -11.54 17.23 -17.67
CA ALA A 388 -12.23 18.16 -18.58
C ALA A 388 -12.10 19.62 -18.12
N LYS A 389 -12.29 19.90 -16.82
CA LYS A 389 -12.09 21.26 -16.25
C LYS A 389 -10.66 21.75 -16.44
N VAL A 390 -9.66 20.91 -16.18
CA VAL A 390 -8.24 21.25 -16.38
C VAL A 390 -7.93 21.54 -17.84
N THR A 391 -8.45 20.75 -18.78
CA THR A 391 -8.25 20.97 -20.22
C THR A 391 -8.92 22.27 -20.68
N LYS A 392 -10.15 22.56 -20.22
CA LYS A 392 -10.85 23.82 -20.53
C LYS A 392 -10.07 25.04 -20.01
N ALA A 393 -9.58 24.99 -18.76
CA ALA A 393 -8.76 26.05 -18.19
C ALA A 393 -7.46 26.28 -18.98
N LYS A 394 -6.79 25.21 -19.44
CA LYS A 394 -5.59 25.33 -20.30
C LYS A 394 -5.89 25.94 -21.66
N LYS A 395 -7.05 25.66 -22.26
CA LYS A 395 -7.46 26.27 -23.53
C LYS A 395 -7.72 27.77 -23.38
N ASN A 396 -8.40 28.17 -22.30
CA ASN A 396 -8.71 29.58 -22.04
C ASN A 396 -7.49 30.41 -21.62
N ALA A 397 -6.43 29.78 -21.11
CA ALA A 397 -5.21 30.45 -20.67
C ALA A 397 -4.16 30.62 -21.79
N ARG A 398 -4.44 30.14 -23.02
CA ARG A 398 -3.59 30.41 -24.18
C ARG A 398 -4.02 31.74 -24.79
N PRO A 399 -3.17 32.78 -24.75
CA PRO A 399 -3.47 34.10 -25.32
C PRO A 399 -3.63 34.06 -26.83
#